data_AF-A0A2C9L0E9-F1
#
_entry.id   AF-A0A2C9L0E9-F1
#
_cell.length_a   1.000
_cell.length_b   1.000
_cell.length_c   1.000
_cell.angle_alpha   90.00
_cell.angle_beta   90.00
_cell.angle_gamma   90.00
#
_symmetry.space_group_name_H-M   'P 1'
#
loop_
_entity.id
_entity.type
_entity.pdbx_description
1 polymer ?
#
loop_
_entity_poly.entity_id
_entity_poly.type
_entity_poly.pdbx_seq_one_letter_code
_entity_poly.pdbx_strand_id
1 'polypeptide(L)'
;MRIHTEYTDPSQYHSNNKHYNMDQSYWPDQELLAQFGHDKYFTNFCLAHLFTHRTFDKNVVGMAYIASSRKFTPWGICAKLGSNNIAFNTGLSSTMNTMGNNMLTQEAVLVTAH
;
A
#
# COMPACT_ATOMS: atom_id res chain seq x y z
N MET A 1 -4.67 -2.86 -13.95
CA MET A 1 -5.30 -2.25 -12.76
C MET A 1 -6.13 -3.32 -12.07
N ARG A 2 -6.01 -3.49 -10.75
CA ARG A 2 -6.82 -4.43 -9.95
C ARG A 2 -7.78 -3.61 -9.10
N ILE A 3 -9.08 -3.89 -9.20
CA ILE A 3 -10.13 -3.24 -8.43
C ILE A 3 -10.80 -4.31 -7.58
N HIS A 4 -10.91 -4.04 -6.28
CA HIS A 4 -11.65 -4.90 -5.36
C HIS A 4 -13.03 -4.29 -5.13
N THR A 5 -14.09 -5.04 -5.43
CA THR A 5 -15.48 -4.65 -5.17
C THR A 5 -16.05 -5.30 -3.92
N GLU A 6 -15.32 -6.25 -3.34
CA GLU A 6 -15.67 -7.01 -2.15
C GLU A 6 -14.38 -7.38 -1.39
N TYR A 7 -14.54 -7.86 -0.16
CA TYR A 7 -13.41 -8.34 0.63
C TYR A 7 -12.82 -9.61 0.03
N THR A 8 -11.52 -9.78 0.21
CA THR A 8 -10.83 -10.99 -0.23
C THR A 8 -11.28 -12.19 0.58
N ASP A 9 -11.61 -13.29 -0.10
CA ASP A 9 -11.99 -14.55 0.55
C ASP A 9 -10.84 -15.09 1.44
N PRO A 10 -11.13 -15.63 2.64
CA PRO A 10 -10.10 -16.17 3.53
C PRO A 10 -9.20 -17.24 2.91
N SER A 11 -9.67 -17.99 1.91
CA SER A 11 -8.87 -18.98 1.18
C SER A 11 -7.73 -18.35 0.35
N GLN A 12 -7.81 -17.05 0.07
CA GLN A 12 -6.80 -16.28 -0.69
C GLN A 12 -5.85 -15.49 0.22
N TYR A 13 -5.94 -15.66 1.54
CA TYR A 13 -5.03 -14.99 2.46
C TYR A 13 -3.59 -15.50 2.29
N HIS A 14 -2.64 -14.64 2.61
CA HIS A 14 -1.23 -15.04 2.65
C HIS A 14 -0.97 -15.94 3.87
N SER A 15 0.25 -16.49 3.97
CA SER A 15 0.63 -17.41 5.05
C SER A 15 0.52 -16.82 6.47
N ASN A 16 0.39 -15.50 6.61
CA ASN A 16 0.13 -14.81 7.87
C ASN A 16 -1.37 -14.67 8.20
N ASN A 17 -2.25 -15.38 7.48
CA ASN A 17 -3.70 -15.33 7.60
C ASN A 17 -4.29 -13.92 7.39
N LYS A 18 -3.64 -13.09 6.58
CA LYS A 18 -4.07 -11.74 6.25
C LYS A 18 -4.04 -11.49 4.74
N HIS A 19 -4.87 -10.55 4.31
CA HIS A 19 -4.81 -9.93 2.99
C HIS A 19 -5.10 -8.43 3.14
N TYR A 20 -4.45 -7.57 2.35
CA TYR A 20 -4.60 -6.10 2.49
C TYR A 20 -6.05 -5.62 2.25
N ASN A 21 -6.84 -6.42 1.53
CA ASN A 21 -8.25 -6.21 1.23
C ASN A 21 -9.19 -7.17 2.02
N MET A 22 -8.79 -7.65 3.19
CA MET A 22 -9.66 -8.44 4.07
C MET A 22 -10.73 -7.57 4.76
N ASP A 23 -11.77 -8.21 5.29
CA ASP A 23 -12.80 -7.56 6.12
C ASP A 23 -12.19 -7.12 7.47
N GLN A 24 -11.65 -5.91 7.45
CA GLN A 24 -10.98 -5.31 8.59
C GLN A 24 -11.16 -3.79 8.52
N SER A 25 -11.83 -3.25 9.54
CA SER A 25 -12.20 -1.84 9.63
C SER A 25 -11.01 -0.92 9.92
N TYR A 26 -10.04 -1.39 10.72
CA TYR A 26 -8.89 -0.61 11.14
C TYR A 26 -7.58 -1.27 10.70
N TRP A 27 -6.69 -0.47 10.11
CA TRP A 27 -5.32 -0.87 9.80
C TRP A 27 -4.35 0.24 10.22
N PRO A 28 -3.27 -0.09 10.95
CA PRO A 28 -2.11 0.78 11.00
C PRO A 28 -1.55 0.96 9.58
N ASP A 29 -1.22 2.18 9.22
CA ASP A 29 -0.66 2.58 7.93
C ASP A 29 0.56 1.75 7.50
N GLN A 30 1.53 1.58 8.41
CA GLN A 30 2.73 0.77 8.17
C GLN A 30 2.41 -0.71 7.94
N GLU A 31 1.44 -1.24 8.68
CA GLU A 31 1.03 -2.64 8.58
C GLU A 31 0.29 -2.89 7.26
N LEU A 32 -0.56 -1.96 6.83
CA LEU A 32 -1.26 -2.06 5.55
C LEU A 32 -0.28 -2.02 4.37
N LEU A 33 0.70 -1.11 4.40
CA LEU A 33 1.73 -1.04 3.35
C LEU A 33 2.53 -2.35 3.28
N ALA A 34 2.96 -2.87 4.43
CA ALA A 34 3.66 -4.15 4.49
C ALA A 34 2.78 -5.30 3.98
N GLN A 35 1.51 -5.35 4.41
CA GLN A 35 0.56 -6.37 3.99
C GLN A 35 0.29 -6.33 2.47
N PHE A 36 0.19 -5.14 1.89
CA PHE A 36 0.05 -4.96 0.45
C PHE A 36 1.26 -5.54 -0.29
N GLY A 37 2.48 -5.33 0.22
CA GLY A 37 3.71 -5.89 -0.33
C GLY A 37 3.81 -7.43 -0.31
N HIS A 38 2.93 -8.16 0.37
CA HIS A 38 2.97 -9.63 0.35
C HIS A 38 2.53 -10.25 -0.99
N ASP A 39 1.85 -9.49 -1.86
CA ASP A 39 1.55 -9.95 -3.21
C ASP A 39 2.80 -9.86 -4.09
N LYS A 40 3.46 -11.01 -4.27
CA LYS A 40 4.67 -11.16 -5.10
C LYS A 40 4.46 -10.74 -6.55
N TYR A 41 3.22 -10.70 -7.04
CA TYR A 41 2.92 -10.24 -8.39
C TYR A 41 3.42 -8.81 -8.64
N PHE A 42 3.53 -7.98 -7.60
CA PHE A 42 4.03 -6.62 -7.70
C PHE A 42 5.49 -6.53 -8.09
N THR A 43 6.30 -7.57 -7.88
CA THR A 43 7.71 -7.59 -8.34
C THR A 43 7.87 -7.59 -9.86
N ASN A 44 6.78 -7.85 -10.62
CA ASN A 44 6.78 -7.75 -12.08
C ASN A 44 6.63 -6.31 -12.60
N PHE A 45 6.39 -5.34 -11.71
CA PHE A 45 6.20 -3.94 -12.05
C PHE A 45 7.28 -3.07 -11.41
N CYS A 46 7.52 -1.88 -11.96
CA CYS A 46 8.42 -0.94 -11.29
C CYS A 46 7.81 -0.32 -10.04
N LEU A 47 6.49 -0.16 -9.99
CA LEU A 47 5.80 0.35 -8.82
C LEU A 47 4.39 -0.25 -8.79
N ALA A 48 3.93 -0.64 -7.60
CA ALA A 48 2.53 -0.95 -7.34
C ALA A 48 1.98 0.02 -6.29
N HIS A 49 0.82 0.60 -6.56
CA HIS A 49 0.22 1.63 -5.71
C HIS A 49 -1.17 1.20 -5.26
N LEU A 50 -1.41 1.24 -3.96
CA LEU A 50 -2.72 0.97 -3.36
C LEU A 50 -3.49 2.29 -3.19
N PHE A 51 -4.61 2.42 -3.90
CA PHE A 51 -5.60 3.46 -3.61
C PHE A 51 -6.63 2.90 -2.62
N THR A 52 -6.87 3.62 -1.54
CA THR A 52 -7.83 3.22 -0.51
C THR A 52 -8.70 4.39 -0.05
N HIS A 53 -9.74 4.08 0.72
CA HIS A 53 -10.66 5.04 1.29
C HIS A 53 -10.79 4.76 2.78
N ARG A 54 -9.75 5.14 3.54
CA ARG A 54 -9.62 4.87 4.98
C ARG A 54 -8.92 6.02 5.69
N THR A 55 -9.30 6.29 6.92
CA THR A 55 -8.52 7.16 7.79
C THR A 55 -7.35 6.40 8.39
N PHE A 56 -6.22 7.09 8.54
CA PHE A 56 -5.08 6.59 9.30
C PHE A 56 -4.82 7.51 10.50
N ASP A 57 -4.15 6.97 11.50
CA ASP A 57 -3.75 7.73 12.67
C ASP A 57 -2.71 8.80 12.32
N LYS A 58 -2.54 9.79 13.22
CA LYS A 58 -1.48 10.82 13.13
C LYS A 58 -1.48 11.62 11.83
N ASN A 59 -2.66 11.87 11.27
CA ASN A 59 -2.85 12.67 10.06
C ASN A 59 -2.17 12.10 8.80
N VAL A 60 -2.00 10.77 8.74
CA VAL A 60 -1.40 10.12 7.58
C VAL A 60 -2.42 10.00 6.44
N VAL A 61 -2.00 10.38 5.24
CA VAL A 61 -2.81 10.33 4.01
C VAL A 61 -2.19 9.40 2.95
N GLY A 62 -0.96 8.96 3.15
CA GLY A 62 -0.25 8.05 2.27
C GLY A 62 1.07 7.57 2.89
N MET A 63 1.63 6.50 2.35
CA MET A 63 2.91 5.94 2.78
C MET A 63 3.57 5.17 1.64
N ALA A 64 4.91 5.23 1.53
CA ALA A 64 5.67 4.48 0.55
C ALA A 64 7.06 4.11 1.08
N TYR A 65 7.66 3.07 0.50
CA TYR A 65 9.06 2.76 0.74
C TYR A 65 9.97 3.74 0.00
N ILE A 66 10.90 4.36 0.73
CA ILE A 66 11.81 5.38 0.21
C ILE A 66 12.90 4.73 -0.64
N ALA A 67 13.01 5.14 -1.89
CA ALA A 67 14.11 4.75 -2.77
C ALA A 67 15.44 5.34 -2.29
N SER A 68 16.54 4.61 -2.47
CA SER A 68 17.88 5.13 -2.20
C SER A 68 18.65 5.36 -3.51
N SER A 69 19.49 6.39 -3.52
CA SER A 69 20.47 6.60 -4.60
C SER A 69 21.60 5.56 -4.59
N ARG A 70 21.73 4.77 -3.51
CA ARG A 70 22.68 3.68 -3.43
C ARG A 70 22.25 2.52 -4.34
N LYS A 71 23.19 2.07 -5.19
CA LYS A 71 22.99 0.91 -6.05
C LYS A 71 22.60 -0.32 -5.23
N PHE A 72 21.71 -1.14 -5.79
CA PHE A 72 21.25 -2.42 -5.21
C PHE A 72 20.53 -2.30 -3.86
N THR A 73 19.93 -1.16 -3.55
CA THR A 73 19.04 -1.07 -2.41
C THR A 73 17.72 -1.79 -2.72
N PRO A 74 17.23 -2.65 -1.82
CA PRO A 74 16.02 -3.44 -2.06
C PRO A 74 14.75 -2.64 -1.77
N TRP A 75 14.74 -1.31 -1.97
CA TRP A 75 13.65 -0.42 -1.54
C TRP A 75 13.28 0.60 -2.63
N GLY A 76 11.99 0.91 -2.74
CA GLY A 76 11.49 1.94 -3.65
C GLY A 76 11.31 1.45 -5.08
N ILE A 77 11.39 2.38 -6.04
CA ILE A 77 11.06 2.10 -7.45
C ILE A 77 11.92 0.97 -8.04
N CYS A 78 11.25 0.05 -8.74
CA CYS A 78 11.81 -1.15 -9.38
C CYS A 78 12.66 -2.02 -8.42
N ALA A 79 12.43 -1.92 -7.11
CA ALA A 79 13.09 -2.77 -6.12
C ALA A 79 12.76 -4.24 -6.38
N LYS A 80 13.78 -5.09 -6.25
CA LYS A 80 13.60 -6.54 -6.27
C LYS A 80 12.98 -7.01 -4.96
N LEU A 81 12.48 -8.26 -4.96
CA LEU A 81 11.93 -8.90 -3.77
C LEU A 81 12.92 -8.80 -2.60
N GLY A 82 12.47 -8.23 -1.48
CA GLY A 82 13.30 -8.00 -0.32
C GLY A 82 13.27 -9.15 0.68
N SER A 83 13.67 -8.85 1.93
CA SER A 83 13.56 -9.79 3.03
C SER A 83 12.10 -10.24 3.25
N ASN A 84 11.93 -11.45 3.78
CA ASN A 84 10.62 -12.04 4.07
C ASN A 84 9.65 -12.11 2.88
N ASN A 85 10.17 -12.10 1.64
CA ASN A 85 9.37 -12.16 0.43
C ASN A 85 8.38 -10.99 0.28
N ILE A 86 8.71 -9.81 0.80
CA ILE A 86 7.89 -8.60 0.67
C ILE A 86 8.37 -7.78 -0.55
N ALA A 87 7.42 -7.28 -1.33
CA ALA A 87 7.63 -6.35 -2.43
C ALA A 87 7.72 -4.92 -1.89
N PHE A 88 8.93 -4.34 -1.93
CA PHE A 88 9.23 -2.99 -1.43
C PHE A 88 9.14 -1.90 -2.50
N ASN A 89 8.63 -2.24 -3.68
CA ASN A 89 8.27 -1.33 -4.76
C ASN A 89 6.79 -0.91 -4.64
N THR A 90 6.34 -0.64 -3.42
CA THR A 90 4.94 -0.38 -3.10
C THR A 90 4.74 0.95 -2.39
N GLY A 91 3.57 1.55 -2.63
CA GLY A 91 3.08 2.74 -1.93
C GLY A 91 1.56 2.70 -1.79
N LEU A 92 1.01 3.55 -0.93
CA LEU A 92 -0.43 3.70 -0.75
C LEU A 92 -0.83 5.16 -0.59
N SER A 93 -2.03 5.49 -1.05
CA SER A 93 -2.68 6.79 -0.85
C SER A 93 -4.13 6.58 -0.46
N SER A 94 -4.59 7.35 0.53
CA SER A 94 -5.98 7.41 0.92
C SER A 94 -6.69 8.61 0.30
N THR A 95 -7.96 8.41 -0.05
CA THR A 95 -8.88 9.46 -0.49
C THR A 95 -9.77 9.99 0.65
N MET A 96 -9.58 9.52 1.88
CA MET A 96 -10.14 10.15 3.08
C MET A 96 -9.10 11.05 3.72
N ASN A 97 -9.53 12.25 4.13
CA ASN A 97 -8.72 13.15 4.92
C ASN A 97 -8.68 12.71 6.38
N THR A 98 -7.92 13.44 7.19
CA THR A 98 -7.63 13.08 8.59
C THR A 98 -8.84 13.20 9.52
N MET A 99 -9.92 13.85 9.06
CA MET A 99 -11.18 13.98 9.77
C MET A 99 -12.22 12.94 9.30
N GLY A 100 -11.86 12.05 8.36
CA GLY A 100 -12.77 11.07 7.79
C GLY A 100 -13.71 11.60 6.72
N ASN A 101 -13.46 12.80 6.19
CA ASN A 101 -14.20 13.33 5.05
C ASN A 101 -13.47 12.98 3.74
N ASN A 102 -14.20 13.03 2.62
CA ASN A 102 -13.61 12.89 1.29
C ASN A 102 -12.57 13.99 1.06
N MET A 103 -11.40 13.58 0.58
CA MET A 103 -10.34 14.48 0.14
C MET A 103 -10.71 15.10 -1.22
N LEU A 104 -10.31 16.35 -1.46
CA LEU A 104 -10.47 16.97 -2.77
C LEU A 104 -9.60 16.25 -3.81
N THR A 105 -10.05 16.18 -5.06
CA THR A 105 -9.28 15.51 -6.12
C THR A 105 -7.88 16.09 -6.28
N GLN A 106 -7.72 17.42 -6.14
CA GLN A 106 -6.41 18.07 -6.22
C GLN A 106 -5.49 17.64 -5.08
N GLU A 107 -6.01 17.50 -3.86
CA GLU A 107 -5.24 17.02 -2.71
C GLU A 107 -4.84 15.55 -2.91
N ALA A 108 -5.76 14.69 -3.37
CA ALA A 108 -5.47 13.28 -3.62
C ALA A 108 -4.39 13.08 -4.71
N VAL A 109 -4.38 13.94 -5.74
CA VAL A 109 -3.33 13.96 -6.76
C VAL A 109 -1.98 14.35 -6.13
N LEU A 110 -1.95 15.37 -5.27
CA LEU A 110 -0.72 15.77 -4.57
C LEU A 110 -0.20 14.68 -3.64
N VAL A 111 -1.08 13.98 -2.91
CA VAL A 111 -0.72 12.84 -2.05
C VAL A 111 -0.12 11.69 -2.85
N THR A 112 -0.64 11.42 -4.05
CA THR A 112 -0.13 10.35 -4.92
C THR A 112 1.21 10.73 -5.56
N ALA A 113 1.42 12.02 -5.84
CA ALA A 113 2.66 12.52 -6.44
C ALA A 113 3.82 12.67 -5.45
N HIS A 114 3.51 12.82 -4.15
CA HIS A 114 4.47 12.89 -3.06
C HIS A 114 5.15 11.54 -2.80
#